data_AF-A0A119A3L4-F1
#
_entry.id   AF-A0A119A3L4-F1
#
_cell.length_a   1.000
_cell.length_b   1.000
_cell.length_c   1.000
_cell.angle_alpha   90.00
_cell.angle_beta   90.00
_cell.angle_gamma   90.00
#
_symmetry.space_group_name_H-M   'P 1'
#
loop_
_entity.id
_entity.type
_entity.pdbx_description
1 polymer ?
#
loop_
_entity_poly.entity_id
_entity_poly.type
_entity_poly.pdbx_seq_one_letter_code
_entity_poly.pdbx_strand_id
1 'polypeptide(L)' 'MQGCGQVGKACEQLEEQLKRQPFNREARLSLIQFYPENGEEPKAQAVLQAWKAINPEDVALKH' A
#
# COMPACT_ATOMS: atom_id res chain seq x y z
N MET A 1 -22.99 5.54 -3.82
CA MET A 1 -21.71 4.82 -4.00
C MET A 1 -20.76 5.70 -4.80
N GLN A 2 -20.02 6.59 -4.13
CA GLN A 2 -19.00 7.45 -4.74
C GLN A 2 -17.72 7.39 -3.89
N GLY A 3 -17.31 6.19 -3.46
CA GLY A 3 -16.05 6.00 -2.72
C GLY A 3 -14.91 5.56 -3.64
N CYS A 4 -15.20 4.72 -4.63
CA CYS A 4 -14.18 4.02 -5.41
C CYS A 4 -13.44 4.89 -6.45
N GLY A 5 -14.01 6.05 -6.86
CA GLY A 5 -13.49 6.82 -7.99
C GLY A 5 -12.22 7.64 -7.69
N GLN A 6 -12.05 8.10 -6.44
CA GLN A 6 -10.87 8.88 -6.04
C GLN A 6 -9.79 8.00 -5.42
N VAL A 7 -10.18 6.98 -4.66
CA VAL A 7 -9.20 6.08 -4.03
C VAL A 7 -8.53 5.18 -5.07
N GLY A 8 -9.24 4.73 -6.10
CA GLY A 8 -8.62 4.02 -7.22
C GLY A 8 -7.48 4.82 -7.85
N LYS A 9 -7.67 6.12 -8.07
CA LYS A 9 -6.62 7.01 -8.61
C LYS A 9 -5.46 7.21 -7.65
N ALA A 10 -5.74 7.33 -6.35
CA ALA A 10 -4.68 7.45 -5.33
C ALA A 10 -3.84 6.18 -5.27
N CYS A 11 -4.47 5.00 -5.23
CA CYS A 11 -3.78 3.72 -5.28
C CYS A 11 -2.94 3.59 -6.55
N GLU A 12 -3.50 3.90 -7.71
CA GLU A 12 -2.80 3.79 -9.00
C GLU A 12 -1.53 4.67 -9.05
N GLN A 13 -1.61 5.90 -8.52
CA GLN A 13 -0.45 6.79 -8.43
C GLN A 13 0.61 6.27 -7.44
N LEU A 14 0.19 5.70 -6.31
CA LEU A 14 1.10 5.12 -5.32
C LEU A 14 1.76 3.84 -5.86
N GLU A 15 1.02 3.02 -6.60
CA GLU A 15 1.54 1.83 -7.28
C GLU A 15 2.56 2.21 -8.36
N GLU A 16 2.29 3.25 -9.16
CA GLU A 16 3.28 3.74 -10.13
C GLU A 16 4.54 4.28 -9.44
N GLN A 17 4.39 4.97 -8.31
CA GLN A 17 5.52 5.40 -7.50
C GLN A 17 6.34 4.22 -6.99
N LEU A 18 5.71 3.13 -6.56
CA LEU A 18 6.42 1.92 -6.13
C LEU A 18 7.12 1.19 -7.27
N LYS A 19 6.63 1.28 -8.51
CA LYS A 19 7.36 0.77 -9.68
C LYS A 19 8.68 1.51 -9.91
N ARG A 20 8.67 2.84 -9.72
CA ARG A 20 9.87 3.69 -9.87
C ARG A 20 10.77 3.63 -8.64
N GLN A 21 10.17 3.52 -7.45
CA GLN A 21 10.83 3.56 -6.15
C GLN A 21 10.35 2.38 -5.30
N PRO A 22 10.88 1.17 -5.55
CA PRO A 22 10.44 -0.04 -4.86
C PRO A 22 10.80 -0.07 -3.38
N PHE A 23 11.52 0.92 -2.84
CA PHE A 23 11.80 1.08 -1.42
C PHE A 23 11.05 2.26 -0.78
N ASN A 24 10.14 2.91 -1.51
CA ASN A 24 9.36 4.02 -0.96
C ASN A 24 8.39 3.51 0.12
N ARG A 25 8.80 3.71 1.37
CA ARG A 25 8.08 3.30 2.58
C ARG A 25 6.73 4.02 2.71
N GLU A 26 6.69 5.31 2.44
CA GLU A 26 5.47 6.11 2.53
C GLU A 26 4.41 5.63 1.54
N ALA A 27 4.81 5.39 0.28
CA ALA A 27 3.87 4.91 -0.73
C ALA A 27 3.28 3.53 -0.37
N ARG A 28 4.08 2.62 0.19
CA ARG A 28 3.56 1.34 0.72
C ARG A 28 2.61 1.53 1.89
N LEU A 29 2.96 2.37 2.86
CA LEU A 29 2.11 2.65 4.02
C LEU A 29 0.76 3.24 3.61
N SER A 30 0.75 4.16 2.65
CA SER A 30 -0.48 4.73 2.12
C SER A 30 -1.35 3.66 1.46
N LEU A 31 -0.78 2.77 0.64
CA LEU A 31 -1.54 1.67 0.04
C LEU A 31 -2.11 0.71 1.08
N ILE A 32 -1.33 0.34 2.10
CA ILE A 32 -1.77 -0.56 3.18
C ILE A 32 -2.93 0.05 3.97
N GLN A 33 -2.95 1.38 4.14
CA GLN A 33 -4.03 2.09 4.82
C GLN A 33 -5.27 2.28 3.93
N PHE A 34 -5.09 2.58 2.64
CA PHE A 34 -6.20 2.87 1.73
C PHE A 34 -6.97 1.62 1.28
N TYR A 35 -6.29 0.50 1.07
CA TYR A 35 -6.93 -0.71 0.57
C TYR A 35 -8.06 -1.26 1.46
N PRO A 36 -7.90 -1.37 2.80
CA PRO A 36 -8.98 -1.81 3.69
C PRO A 36 -10.19 -0.87 3.68
N GLU A 37 -9.97 0.45 3.64
CA GLU A 37 -11.03 1.46 3.59
C GLU A 37 -11.92 1.34 2.33
N ASN A 38 -11.44 0.62 1.31
CA ASN A 38 -12.14 0.42 0.03
C ASN A 38 -12.65 -1.01 -0.15
N GLY A 39 -12.57 -1.85 0.89
CA GLY A 39 -12.92 -3.27 0.81
C GLY A 39 -11.90 -4.10 0.04
N GLU A 40 -10.72 -3.55 -0.25
CA GLU A 40 -9.61 -4.23 -0.91
C GLU A 40 -8.59 -4.78 0.10
N GLU A 41 -9.05 -5.20 1.28
CA GLU A 41 -8.23 -5.78 2.33
C GLU A 41 -7.23 -6.87 1.85
N PRO A 42 -7.57 -7.76 0.90
CA PRO A 42 -6.60 -8.72 0.34
C PRO A 42 -5.39 -8.05 -0.33
N LYS A 43 -5.58 -6.91 -0.99
CA LYS A 43 -4.48 -6.15 -1.59
C LYS A 43 -3.58 -5.52 -0.52
N ALA A 44 -4.18 -4.99 0.55
CA ALA A 44 -3.44 -4.46 1.69
C ALA A 44 -2.48 -5.51 2.28
N GLN A 45 -2.99 -6.72 2.51
CA GLN A 45 -2.19 -7.82 3.02
C GLN A 45 -1.08 -8.23 2.05
N ALA A 46 -1.36 -8.27 0.74
CA ALA A 46 -0.33 -8.58 -0.26
C ALA A 46 0.83 -7.56 -0.23
N VAL A 47 0.53 -6.26 -0.15
CA VAL A 47 1.56 -5.21 -0.04
C VAL A 47 2.34 -5.33 1.27
N LEU A 48 1.67 -5.60 2.38
CA LEU A 48 2.29 -5.79 3.69
C LEU A 48 3.25 -7.00 3.70
N GLN A 49 2.83 -8.13 3.14
CA GLN A 49 3.65 -9.34 3.08
C GLN A 49 4.85 -9.16 2.15
N ALA A 50 4.66 -8.55 0.98
CA ALA A 50 5.75 -8.21 0.08
C ALA A 50 6.77 -7.28 0.76
N TRP A 51 6.30 -6.34 1.58
CA TRP A 51 7.18 -5.45 2.33
C TRP A 51 7.95 -6.16 3.42
N LYS A 52 7.31 -7.03 4.20
CA LYS A 52 7.99 -7.88 5.21
C LYS A 52 9.07 -8.76 4.59
N ALA A 53 8.86 -9.27 3.38
CA ALA A 53 9.86 -10.09 2.69
C ALA A 53 11.12 -9.31 2.29
N ILE A 54 11.00 -8.03 1.94
CA ILE A 54 12.13 -7.19 1.52
C ILE A 54 12.76 -6.38 2.66
N ASN A 55 11.99 -6.05 3.70
CA ASN A 55 12.45 -5.28 4.85
C ASN A 55 11.79 -5.76 6.15
N PRO A 56 12.13 -6.96 6.66
CA PRO A 56 11.52 -7.52 7.86
C PRO A 56 11.84 -6.71 9.14
N GLU A 57 12.89 -5.90 9.11
CA GLU A 57 13.33 -5.08 10.25
C GLU A 57 12.70 -3.69 10.28
N ASP A 58 11.89 -3.34 9.28
CA ASP A 58 11.27 -2.01 9.16
C ASP A 58 10.43 -1.69 10.39
N VAL A 59 10.73 -0.55 11.03
CA VAL A 59 10.02 -0.11 12.24
C VAL A 59 8.53 0.14 12.00
N ALA A 60 8.08 0.41 10.76
CA ALA A 60 6.65 0.51 10.46
C ALA A 60 5.91 -0.82 10.61
N LEU A 61 6.61 -1.95 10.49
CA LEU A 61 6.01 -3.29 10.54
C LEU A 61 5.95 -3.86 11.95
N LYS A 62 6.52 -3.15 12.94
CA LYS A 62 6.64 -3.60 14.34
C LYS A 62 5.49 -3.15 15.24
N HIS A 63 4.47 -2.48 14.70
CA HIS A 63 3.43 -1.85 15.53
C HIS A 63 2.25 -2.78 15.85
#